data_AF-A0A9X9ERY0-F1
#
_entry.id   AF-A0A9X9ERY0-F1
#
_cell.length_a   1.000
_cell.length_b   1.000
_cell.length_c   1.000
_cell.angle_alpha   90.00
_cell.angle_beta   90.00
_cell.angle_gamma   90.00
#
_symmetry.space_group_name_H-M   'P 1'
#
loop_
_entity.id
_entity.type
_entity.pdbx_description
1 polymer ?
#
loop_
_entity_poly.entity_id
_entity_poly.type
_entity_poly.pdbx_seq_one_letter_code
_entity_poly.pdbx_strand_id
1 'polypeptide(L)' 'MEQGTVKWFNAEKGFGFIERENGDDVFVH' A
#
# COMPACT_ATOMS: atom_id res chain seq x y z
N MET A 1 15.06 0.13 -4.08
CA MET A 1 13.62 0.02 -4.37
C MET A 1 13.03 -0.87 -3.28
N GLU A 2 12.08 -0.37 -2.49
CA GLU A 2 11.34 -1.23 -1.55
C GLU A 2 10.29 -2.03 -2.34
N GLN A 3 10.10 -3.30 -1.98
CA GLN A 3 9.09 -4.18 -2.55
C GLN A 3 8.01 -4.45 -1.49
N GLY A 4 6.75 -4.51 -1.91
CA GLY A 4 5.61 -4.75 -1.04
C GLY A 4 4.39 -5.19 -1.83
N THR A 5 3.40 -5.73 -1.14
CA THR A 5 2.15 -6.24 -1.75
C THR A 5 1.03 -5.24 -1.52
N VAL A 6 0.21 -4.97 -2.53
CA VAL A 6 -0.98 -4.13 -2.36
C VAL A 6 -1.92 -4.83 -1.38
N LYS A 7 -2.10 -4.24 -0.20
CA LYS A 7 -2.97 -4.78 0.85
C LYS A 7 -4.43 -4.47 0.55
N TRP A 8 -4.68 -3.23 0.17
CA TRP A 8 -6.01 -2.75 -0.21
C TRP A 8 -5.87 -1.47 -1.04
N PHE A 9 -6.78 -1.30 -1.99
CA PHE A 9 -6.86 -0.11 -2.82
C PHE A 9 -8.32 0.25 -3.11
N ASN A 10 -8.69 1.51 -2.92
CA ASN A 10 -9.98 2.05 -3.36
C ASN A 10 -9.78 2.80 -4.69
N ALA A 11 -10.26 2.19 -5.78
CA ALA A 11 -10.12 2.78 -7.11
C ALA A 11 -10.99 4.03 -7.33
N GLU A 12 -12.15 4.12 -6.68
CA GLU A 12 -13.03 5.28 -6.81
C GLU A 12 -12.45 6.54 -6.15
N LYS A 13 -11.74 6.35 -5.04
CA LYS A 13 -11.09 7.43 -4.29
C LYS A 13 -9.62 7.61 -4.63
N GLY A 14 -9.01 6.66 -5.34
CA GLY A 14 -7.63 6.74 -5.81
C GLY A 14 -6.58 6.62 -4.71
N PHE A 15 -6.80 5.85 -3.65
CA PHE A 15 -5.80 5.67 -2.59
C PHE A 15 -5.85 4.26 -1.98
N GLY A 16 -4.78 3.87 -1.30
CA GLY A 16 -4.67 2.55 -0.70
C GLY A 16 -3.53 2.40 0.30
N PHE A 17 -3.24 1.15 0.65
CA PHE A 17 -2.12 0.77 1.49
C PHE A 17 -1.34 -0.39 0.87
N ILE A 18 -0.02 -0.33 1.00
CA ILE A 18 0.91 -1.39 0.64
C ILE A 18 1.45 -2.01 1.92
N GLU A 19 1.35 -3.34 2.02
CA GLU A 19 1.99 -4.12 3.08
C GLU A 19 3.47 -4.31 2.74
N ARG A 20 4.33 -4.10 3.74
CA ARG A 20 5.77 -4.33 3.63
C ARG A 20 6.16 -5.56 4.44
N GLU A 21 7.17 -6.29 3.98
CA GLU A 21 7.68 -7.47 4.71
C GLU A 21 8.27 -7.09 6.08
N ASN A 22 8.83 -5.89 6.21
CA ASN A 22 9.40 -5.39 7.46
C ASN A 22 8.95 -3.95 7.69
N GLY A 23 8.12 -3.75 8.72
CA GLY A 23 7.65 -2.44 9.17
C GLY A 23 6.16 -2.19 8.93
N ASP A 24 5.76 -0.93 9.07
CA ASP A 24 4.35 -0.52 8.99
C ASP A 24 3.85 -0.46 7.54
N ASP A 25 2.53 -0.55 7.37
CA ASP A 25 1.88 -0.33 6.09
C ASP A 25 2.17 1.08 5.55
N VAL A 26 2.34 1.18 4.22
CA VAL A 26 2.60 2.46 3.54
C VAL A 26 1.34 2.94 2.86
N PHE A 27 0.94 4.16 3.16
CA PHE A 27 -0.15 4.83 2.43
C PHE A 27 0.31 5.24 1.03
N VAL A 28 -0.57 5.05 0.03
CA VAL A 28 -0.35 5.48 -1.35
C VAL A 28 -1.56 6.25 -1.89
N HIS A 29 -1.32 7.31 -2.68
CA HIS A 29 -2.31 8.11 -3.40
C HIS A 29 -1.85 8.34 -4.84
#